data_AF-A0A422M1P3-F1
#
_entry.id   AF-A0A422M1P3-F1
#
_cell.length_a   1.000
_cell.length_b   1.000
_cell.length_c   1.000
_cell.angle_alpha   90.00
_cell.angle_beta   90.00
_cell.angle_gamma   90.00
#
_symmetry.space_group_name_H-M   'P 1'
#
loop_
_entity.id
_entity.type
_entity.pdbx_description
1 polymer ?
#
loop_
_entity_poly.entity_id
_entity_poly.type
_entity_poly.pdbx_seq_one_letter_code
_entity_poly.pdbx_strand_id
1 'polypeptide(L)' 'MLNADTLAKWMTNFETRITKEKDHLTELDRVIGDSDHGNNMERGVEAIKAAFEKPHRLPIWLKTSRQLQWPC' A
#
# COMPACT_ATOMS: atom_id res chain seq x y z
N MET A 1 -4.62 11.42 19.25
CA MET A 1 -4.27 12.47 18.26
C MET A 1 -3.42 11.84 17.17
N LEU A 2 -3.62 12.25 15.91
CA LEU A 2 -2.80 11.78 14.78
C LEU A 2 -1.42 12.45 14.82
N ASN A 3 -0.36 11.65 14.78
CA ASN A 3 1.04 12.08 14.72
C ASN A 3 1.88 11.07 13.91
N ALA A 4 3.17 11.36 13.68
CA ALA A 4 4.05 10.54 12.86
C ALA A 4 4.12 9.07 13.33
N ASP A 5 4.23 8.83 14.65
CA ASP A 5 4.33 7.48 15.21
C ASP A 5 3.03 6.69 15.04
N THR A 6 1.89 7.33 15.29
CA THR A 6 0.57 6.71 15.10
C THR A 6 0.30 6.42 13.62
N LEU A 7 0.78 7.28 12.71
CA LEU A 7 0.69 7.06 11.28
C LEU A 7 1.57 5.90 10.85
N ALA A 8 2.83 5.84 11.31
CA ALA A 8 3.75 4.74 10.99
C ALA A 8 3.19 3.39 11.46
N LYS A 9 2.67 3.32 12.69
CA LYS A 9 2.01 2.11 13.22
C LYS A 9 0.79 1.71 12.39
N TRP A 10 -0.02 2.69 11.98
CA TRP A 10 -1.15 2.42 11.11
C TRP A 10 -0.72 1.86 9.74
N MET A 11 0.32 2.42 9.13
CA MET A 11 0.87 1.92 7.86
C MET A 11 1.36 0.48 7.95
N THR A 12 2.10 0.13 9.01
CA THR A 12 2.56 -1.26 9.23
C THR A 12 1.39 -2.24 9.42
N ASN A 13 0.37 -1.83 10.18
CA ASN A 13 -0.83 -2.64 10.36
C ASN A 13 -1.60 -2.80 9.04
N PHE A 14 -1.65 -1.74 8.24
CA PHE A 14 -2.29 -1.76 6.93
C PHE A 14 -1.57 -2.71 5.96
N GLU A 15 -0.25 -2.64 5.84
CA GLU A 15 0.58 -3.59 5.08
C GLU A 15 0.26 -5.03 5.49
N THR A 16 0.37 -5.32 6.78
CA THR A 16 0.13 -6.67 7.33
C THR A 16 -1.24 -7.21 6.94
N ARG A 17 -2.27 -6.36 6.97
CA ARG A 17 -3.64 -6.77 6.58
C ARG A 17 -3.78 -6.97 5.08
N ILE A 18 -3.22 -6.10 4.26
CA ILE A 18 -3.27 -6.23 2.80
C ILE A 18 -2.57 -7.51 2.35
N THR A 19 -1.36 -7.77 2.84
CA THR A 19 -0.62 -8.99 2.50
C THR A 19 -1.39 -10.26 2.89
N LYS A 20 -2.05 -10.25 4.06
CA LYS A 20 -2.85 -11.40 4.51
C LYS A 20 -4.12 -11.60 3.69
N GLU A 21 -4.78 -10.52 3.28
CA GLU A 21 -6.10 -10.57 2.64
C GLU A 21 -6.05 -10.44 1.11
N LYS A 22 -4.87 -10.37 0.48
CA LYS A 22 -4.73 -10.12 -0.96
C LYS A 22 -5.52 -11.11 -1.83
N ASP A 23 -5.52 -12.39 -1.48
CA ASP A 23 -6.23 -13.41 -2.27
C ASP A 23 -7.75 -13.25 -2.12
N HIS A 24 -8.20 -12.89 -0.92
CA HIS A 24 -9.60 -12.60 -0.64
C HIS A 24 -10.08 -11.33 -1.35
N LEU A 25 -9.26 -10.27 -1.38
CA LEU A 25 -9.55 -9.05 -2.13
C LEU A 25 -9.66 -9.32 -3.64
N THR A 26 -8.79 -10.17 -4.17
CA THR A 26 -8.82 -10.61 -5.56
C THR A 26 -10.09 -11.42 -5.87
N GLU A 27 -10.49 -12.31 -4.96
CA GLU A 27 -11.71 -13.11 -5.13
C GLU A 27 -12.99 -12.26 -5.08
N LEU A 28 -13.05 -11.25 -4.20
CA LEU A 28 -14.18 -10.31 -4.17
C LEU A 28 -14.26 -9.50 -5.47
N ASP A 29 -13.10 -9.06 -5.97
CA ASP A 29 -13.00 -8.28 -7.20
C ASP A 29 -13.35 -9.13 -8.44
N ARG A 30 -13.05 -10.42 -8.44
CA ARG A 30 -13.42 -11.35 -9.53
C ARG A 30 -14.92 -11.35 -9.87
N VAL A 31 -15.78 -11.08 -8.91
CA VAL A 31 -17.24 -11.12 -9.13
C VAL A 31 -17.75 -9.88 -9.88
N ILE A 32 -17.08 -8.73 -9.77
CA ILE A 32 -17.57 -7.44 -10.29
C ILE A 32 -16.52 -6.62 -11.07
N GLY A 33 -15.29 -7.11 -11.18
CA GLY A 33 -14.13 -6.43 -11.71
C GLY A 33 -13.19 -7.37 -12.47
N ASP A 34 -11.90 -7.03 -12.52
CA ASP A 34 -10.89 -7.69 -13.35
C ASP A 34 -9.96 -8.63 -12.57
N SER A 35 -10.23 -8.85 -11.29
CA SER A 35 -9.49 -9.78 -10.41
C SER A 35 -8.04 -9.37 -10.17
N ASP A 36 -7.76 -8.08 -10.12
CA ASP A 36 -6.42 -7.57 -9.89
C ASP A 36 -6.26 -6.83 -8.56
N HIS A 37 -7.38 -6.56 -7.87
CA HIS A 37 -7.39 -5.65 -6.73
C HIS A 37 -6.41 -6.03 -5.61
N GLY A 38 -6.38 -7.30 -5.21
CA GLY A 38 -5.46 -7.76 -4.16
C GLY A 38 -3.99 -7.60 -4.54
N ASN A 39 -3.64 -7.94 -5.77
CA ASN A 39 -2.28 -7.79 -6.31
C ASN A 39 -1.90 -6.31 -6.42
N ASN A 40 -2.84 -5.44 -6.81
CA ASN A 40 -2.64 -4.00 -6.87
C ASN A 40 -2.35 -3.40 -5.49
N MET A 41 -3.09 -3.85 -4.48
CA MET A 41 -2.88 -3.40 -3.11
C MET A 41 -1.54 -3.90 -2.54
N GLU A 42 -1.15 -5.15 -2.82
CA GLU A 42 0.16 -5.71 -2.43
C GLU A 42 1.31 -4.88 -3.01
N ARG A 43 1.30 -4.63 -4.33
CA ARG A 43 2.29 -3.75 -5.00
C ARG A 43 2.39 -2.38 -4.35
N GLY A 44 1.24 -1.78 -4.00
CA GLY A 44 1.18 -0.48 -3.35
C GLY A 44 1.84 -0.47 -1.97
N VAL A 45 1.56 -1.46 -1.12
CA VAL A 45 2.14 -1.52 0.24
C VAL A 45 3.63 -1.85 0.24
N GLU A 46 4.10 -2.66 -0.71
CA GLU A 46 5.53 -2.92 -0.91
C GLU A 46 6.28 -1.64 -1.30
N ALA A 47 5.73 -0.85 -2.22
CA ALA A 47 6.33 0.40 -2.63
C ALA A 47 6.38 1.43 -1.48
N ILE A 48 5.33 1.46 -0.65
CA ILE A 48 5.30 2.28 0.57
C ILE A 48 6.40 1.84 1.54
N LYS A 49 6.54 0.55 1.80
CA LYS A 49 7.58 -0.02 2.69
C LYS A 49 8.98 0.37 2.23
N ALA A 50 9.26 0.21 0.94
CA ALA A 50 10.53 0.64 0.34
C ALA A 50 10.78 2.15 0.47
N ALA A 51 9.72 2.98 0.53
CA ALA A 51 9.84 4.41 0.78
C ALA A 51 10.19 4.72 2.25
N PHE A 52 9.71 3.93 3.22
CA PHE A 52 10.02 4.10 4.65
C PHE A 52 11.48 3.78 4.99
N GLU A 53 12.13 2.89 4.25
CA GLU A 53 13.53 2.51 4.46
C GLU A 53 14.53 3.58 3.99
N LYS A 54 14.10 4.54 3.16
CA LYS A 54 14.96 5.62 2.66
C LYS A 54 14.98 6.80 3.63
N PRO A 55 16.16 7.18 4.16
CA PRO A 55 16.24 8.33 5.06
C PRO A 55 16.14 9.62 4.25
N HIS A 56 15.01 10.34 4.24
CA HIS A 56 14.98 11.81 4.14
C HIS A 56 13.65 12.50 4.50
N ARG A 57 13.79 13.47 5.43
CA ARG A 57 13.11 14.76 5.67
C ARG A 57 11.70 15.00 5.02
N LEU A 58 10.66 15.05 5.89
CA LEU A 58 9.25 15.42 5.64
C LEU A 58 8.41 14.42 4.81
N PRO A 59 7.07 14.32 4.98
CA PRO A 59 6.29 13.15 4.57
C PRO A 59 6.05 13.15 3.05
N ILE A 60 7.07 12.74 2.30
CA ILE A 60 7.06 12.69 0.84
C ILE A 60 6.33 11.44 0.31
N TRP A 61 5.98 10.49 1.18
CA TRP A 61 5.22 9.28 0.83
C TRP A 61 3.78 9.54 0.37
N LEU A 62 3.19 10.70 0.71
CA LEU A 62 1.92 11.14 0.12
C LEU A 62 2.05 11.59 -1.35
N LYS A 63 3.28 11.85 -1.84
CA LYS A 63 3.57 12.28 -3.22
C LYS A 63 4.11 11.16 -4.12
N THR A 64 4.30 9.95 -3.62
CA THR A 64 4.86 8.82 -4.39
C THR A 64 3.92 8.30 -5.50
N SER A 65 2.70 8.84 -5.61
CA SER A 65 1.74 8.49 -6.65
C SER A 65 2.19 8.81 -8.09
N ARG A 66 3.29 9.56 -8.27
CA ARG A 66 3.79 9.96 -9.61
C ARG A 66 5.01 9.17 -10.10
N GLN A 67 5.67 8.38 -9.27
CA GLN A 67 6.88 7.62 -9.67
C GLN A 67 6.66 6.12 -9.82
N LEU A 68 5.55 5.59 -9.29
CA LEU A 68 5.08 4.26 -9.63
C LEU A 68 4.25 4.42 -10.91
N GLN A 69 4.94 4.33 -12.05
CA GLN A 69 4.27 4.16 -13.33
C GLN A 69 3.52 2.83 -13.24
N TRP A 70 2.22 2.88 -12.92
CA TRP A 70 1.31 1.75 -13.01
C TRP A 70 1.39 1.27 -14.48
N PRO A 71 2.00 0.12 -14.77
CA PRO A 71 1.72 -0.49 -16.05
C PRO A 71 0.26 -0.93 -15.93
N CYS A 72 -0.60 -0.28 -16.71
CA CYS A 72 -1.83 -0.94 -17.14
C CYS A 72 -1.50 -2.34 -17.67
#